data_AF-A0A177PG51-F1
#
_entry.id   AF-A0A177PG51-F1
#
_cell.length_a   1.000
_cell.length_b   1.000
_cell.length_c   1.000
_cell.angle_alpha   90.00
_cell.angle_beta   90.00
_cell.angle_gamma   90.00
#
_symmetry.space_group_name_H-M   'P 1'
#
loop_
_entity.id
_entity.type
_entity.pdbx_description
1 polymer ?
#
loop_
_entity_poly.entity_id
_entity_poly.type
_entity_poly.pdbx_seq_one_letter_code
_entity_poly.pdbx_strand_id
1 'polypeptide(L)'
;MEQLEAALFRPQSGYYSDLIAQAAALWESLSQNHAFVDGNKRTAFAVMFTFLAINGVRLTADADDTWAFLSRLYEAGSFRFDALDQWLRQNTAP
;
A
#
# COMPACT_ATOMS: atom_id res chain seq x y z
N MET A 1 -13.57 -13.55 -6.09
CA MET A 1 -13.86 -13.42 -4.64
C MET A 1 -12.67 -13.87 -3.81
N GLU A 2 -12.01 -14.98 -4.17
CA GLU A 2 -10.85 -15.55 -3.45
C GLU A 2 -9.56 -14.68 -3.41
N GLN A 3 -9.29 -13.86 -4.43
CA GLN A 3 -8.04 -13.06 -4.46
C GLN A 3 -8.03 -11.89 -3.45
N LEU A 4 -9.21 -11.36 -3.10
CA LEU A 4 -9.32 -10.30 -2.09
C LEU A 4 -9.13 -10.89 -0.69
N GLU A 5 -9.71 -12.06 -0.42
CA GLU A 5 -9.55 -12.77 0.84
C GLU A 5 -8.10 -13.22 1.05
N ALA A 6 -7.42 -13.72 0.02
CA ALA A 6 -5.99 -14.07 0.10
C ALA A 6 -5.09 -12.85 0.40
N ALA A 7 -5.41 -11.69 -0.19
CA ALA A 7 -4.70 -10.43 0.08
C ALA A 7 -4.93 -9.94 1.52
N LEU A 8 -6.12 -10.18 2.09
CA LEU A 8 -6.47 -9.84 3.48
C LEU A 8 -5.88 -10.81 4.51
N PHE A 9 -5.70 -12.08 4.17
CA PHE A 9 -5.14 -13.09 5.08
C PHE A 9 -3.64 -12.91 5.36
N ARG A 10 -2.86 -12.38 4.39
CA ARG A 10 -1.42 -12.09 4.59
C ARG A 10 -1.15 -11.16 5.79
N PRO A 11 -1.78 -9.98 5.91
CA PRO A 11 -1.57 -9.09 7.05
C PRO A 11 -2.00 -9.68 8.41
N GLN A 12 -2.98 -10.59 8.43
CA GLN A 12 -3.54 -11.17 9.66
C GLN A 12 -2.75 -12.36 10.24
N SER A 13 -1.78 -12.89 9.50
CA SER A 13 -0.99 -14.08 9.90
C SER A 13 0.11 -13.80 10.95
N GLY A 14 0.24 -12.56 11.44
CA GLY A 14 1.30 -12.18 12.39
C GLY A 14 2.70 -12.03 11.78
N TYR A 15 2.80 -12.06 10.44
CA TYR A 15 4.07 -11.98 9.70
C TYR A 15 4.64 -10.57 9.56
N TYR A 16 3.83 -9.53 9.76
CA TYR A 16 4.26 -8.14 9.63
C TYR A 16 4.46 -7.51 11.00
N SER A 17 5.62 -6.88 11.18
CA SER A 17 6.11 -6.40 12.47
C SER A 17 5.29 -5.27 13.07
N ASP A 18 4.63 -4.46 12.22
CA ASP A 18 3.86 -3.29 12.64
C ASP A 18 2.79 -2.91 11.61
N LEU A 19 2.09 -1.83 11.92
CA LEU A 19 1.00 -1.29 11.12
C LEU A 19 1.44 -0.80 9.74
N ILE A 20 2.64 -0.21 9.65
CA ILE A 20 3.17 0.31 8.39
C ILE A 20 3.50 -0.84 7.45
N ALA A 21 4.09 -1.90 7.97
CA ALA A 21 4.35 -3.12 7.22
C ALA A 21 3.04 -3.74 6.69
N GLN A 22 1.98 -3.77 7.51
CA GLN A 22 0.66 -4.23 7.05
C GLN A 22 0.09 -3.36 5.93
N ALA A 23 0.21 -2.04 6.05
CA ALA A 23 -0.23 -1.09 5.03
C ALA A 23 0.53 -1.25 3.70
N ALA A 24 1.86 -1.43 3.77
CA ALA A 24 2.72 -1.68 2.61
C ALA A 24 2.37 -2.99 1.90
N ALA A 25 2.16 -4.06 2.66
CA ALA A 25 1.76 -5.37 2.13
C ALA A 25 0.39 -5.33 1.46
N LEU A 26 -0.57 -4.65 2.09
CA LEU A 26 -1.91 -4.45 1.53
C LEU A 26 -1.84 -3.68 0.21
N TRP A 27 -1.01 -2.63 0.16
CA TRP A 27 -0.81 -1.81 -1.04
C TRP A 27 -0.17 -2.60 -2.18
N GLU A 28 0.92 -3.33 -1.91
CA GLU A 28 1.59 -4.19 -2.88
C GLU A 28 0.60 -5.23 -3.43
N SER A 29 -0.03 -6.00 -2.54
CA SER A 29 -0.88 -7.11 -2.94
C SER A 29 -2.08 -6.65 -3.76
N LEU A 30 -2.73 -5.55 -3.41
CA LEU A 30 -3.88 -5.03 -4.17
C LEU A 30 -3.48 -4.37 -5.48
N SER A 31 -2.28 -3.78 -5.55
CA SER A 31 -1.81 -3.19 -6.80
C SER A 31 -1.40 -4.26 -7.81
N GLN A 32 -0.97 -5.43 -7.35
CA GLN A 32 -0.51 -6.55 -8.19
C GLN A 32 -1.61 -7.55 -8.51
N ASN A 33 -2.60 -7.72 -7.62
CA ASN A 33 -3.78 -8.52 -7.94
C ASN A 33 -4.63 -7.74 -8.96
N HIS A 34 -4.72 -8.27 -10.19
CA HIS A 34 -5.62 -7.79 -11.25
C HIS A 34 -7.10 -8.07 -10.91
N ALA A 35 -7.54 -7.68 -9.71
CA ALA A 35 -8.88 -7.95 -9.19
C ALA A 35 -9.95 -7.10 -9.89
N PHE A 36 -9.56 -5.97 -10.49
CA PHE A 36 -10.42 -5.09 -11.28
C PHE A 36 -9.96 -5.04 -12.74
N VAL A 37 -10.95 -4.81 -13.63
CA VAL A 37 -10.74 -4.65 -15.09
C VAL A 37 -9.81 -3.47 -15.41
N ASP A 38 -9.90 -2.38 -14.62
CA ASP A 38 -8.96 -1.25 -14.61
C ASP A 38 -8.96 -0.60 -13.21
N GLY A 39 -7.94 0.20 -12.88
CA GLY A 39 -7.91 1.02 -11.68
C GLY A 39 -7.27 0.37 -10.44
N ASN A 40 -6.73 -0.86 -10.55
CA ASN A 40 -6.11 -1.59 -9.43
C ASN A 40 -5.15 -0.73 -8.59
N LYS A 41 -4.30 0.07 -9.23
CA LYS A 41 -3.35 0.99 -8.59
C LYS A 41 -4.02 2.06 -7.72
N ARG A 42 -5.07 2.70 -8.25
CA ARG A 42 -5.83 3.76 -7.56
C ARG A 42 -6.60 3.19 -6.38
N THR A 43 -7.25 2.04 -6.60
CA THR A 43 -7.97 1.33 -5.53
C THR A 43 -7.02 0.86 -4.44
N ALA A 44 -5.87 0.29 -4.79
CA ALA A 44 -4.87 -0.15 -3.83
C ALA A 44 -4.34 0.99 -2.96
N PHE A 45 -4.06 2.15 -3.56
CA PHE A 45 -3.69 3.35 -2.82
C PHE A 45 -4.81 3.82 -1.89
N ALA A 46 -6.06 3.90 -2.37
CA ALA A 46 -7.19 4.32 -1.56
C ALA A 46 -7.44 3.38 -0.36
N VAL A 47 -7.27 2.07 -0.56
CA VAL A 47 -7.39 1.07 0.50
C VAL A 47 -6.26 1.21 1.51
N MET A 48 -5.01 1.34 1.08
CA MET A 48 -3.87 1.60 1.97
C MET A 48 -4.06 2.89 2.78
N PHE A 49 -4.45 3.98 2.11
CA PHE A 49 -4.68 5.27 2.74
C PHE A 49 -5.79 5.19 3.80
N THR A 50 -6.91 4.53 3.46
CA THR A 50 -8.01 4.32 4.40
C THR A 50 -7.59 3.44 5.58
N PHE A 51 -6.80 2.38 5.32
CA PHE A 51 -6.29 1.51 6.37
C PHE A 51 -5.41 2.27 7.38
N LEU A 52 -4.52 3.16 6.93
CA LEU A 52 -3.76 4.01 7.83
C LEU A 52 -4.69 4.91 8.65
N ALA A 53 -5.63 5.58 7.99
CA ALA A 53 -6.52 6.55 8.63
C ALA A 53 -7.39 5.94 9.74
N ILE A 54 -7.99 4.76 9.50
CA ILE A 54 -8.82 4.09 10.51
C ILE A 54 -8.00 3.60 11.72
N ASN A 55 -6.68 3.48 11.57
CA ASN A 55 -5.77 3.11 12.65
C ASN A 55 -5.04 4.31 13.26
N GLY A 56 -5.48 5.54 12.95
CA GLY A 56 -4.91 6.75 13.54
C GLY A 56 -3.51 7.10 13.02
N VAL A 57 -3.18 6.68 11.80
CA VAL A 57 -1.96 7.10 11.10
C VAL A 57 -2.35 7.90 9.86
N ARG A 58 -1.74 9.06 9.65
CA ARG A 58 -1.94 9.88 8.45
C ARG A 58 -0.72 9.85 7.55
N LEU A 59 -0.96 9.98 6.25
CA LEU A 59 0.08 10.29 5.28
C LEU A 59 0.49 11.76 5.43
N THR A 60 1.79 12.03 5.50
CA THR A 60 2.36 13.39 5.61
C THR A 60 2.88 13.92 4.29
N ALA A 61 3.16 13.05 3.32
CA ALA A 61 3.48 13.44 1.96
C ALA A 61 2.28 14.12 1.31
N ASP A 62 2.54 15.19 0.55
CA ASP A 62 1.51 15.81 -0.27
C ASP A 62 1.24 14.99 -1.55
N ALA A 63 0.30 15.47 -2.35
CA ALA A 63 -0.12 14.79 -3.57
C ALA A 63 1.01 14.71 -4.62
N ASP A 64 1.84 15.73 -4.71
CA ASP A 64 2.91 15.83 -5.72
C ASP A 64 4.06 14.88 -5.36
N ASP A 65 4.48 14.85 -4.08
CA ASP A 65 5.48 13.93 -3.56
C ASP A 65 5.03 12.47 -3.68
N THR A 66 3.76 12.21 -3.34
CA THR A 66 3.16 10.88 -3.46
C THR A 66 3.13 10.43 -4.92
N TRP A 67 2.75 11.33 -5.84
CA TRP A 67 2.73 11.02 -7.27
C TRP A 67 4.12 10.78 -7.82
N ALA A 68 5.10 11.61 -7.45
CA ALA A 68 6.50 11.47 -7.89
C ALA A 68 7.13 10.15 -7.42
N PHE A 69 6.78 9.68 -6.22
CA PHE A 69 7.19 8.36 -5.75
C PHE A 69 6.56 7.24 -6.58
N LEU A 70 5.24 7.30 -6.80
CA LEU A 70 4.50 6.27 -7.51
C LEU A 70 4.91 6.15 -8.98
N SER A 71 5.06 7.28 -9.69
CA SER A 71 5.48 7.30 -11.09
C SER A 71 6.83 6.61 -11.27
N ARG A 72 7.80 6.93 -10.40
CA ARG A 72 9.13 6.30 -10.40
C ARG A 72 9.07 4.79 -10.22
N LEU A 73 8.25 4.29 -9.29
CA LEU A 73 8.12 2.84 -9.08
C LEU A 73 7.50 2.14 -10.29
N TYR A 74 6.53 2.78 -10.96
CA TYR A 74 5.91 2.21 -12.15
C TYR A 74 6.84 2.20 -13.35
N GLU A 75 7.61 3.27 -13.57
CA GLU A 75 8.62 3.33 -14.64
C GLU A 75 9.73 2.30 -14.43
N ALA A 76 10.18 2.13 -13.19
CA ALA A 76 11.24 1.17 -12.85
C ALA A 76 10.75 -0.27 -12.67
N GLY A 77 9.44 -0.53 -12.72
CA GLY A 77 8.88 -1.86 -12.44
C GLY A 77 9.17 -2.37 -11.03
N SER A 78 9.39 -1.47 -10.07
CA SER A 78 9.90 -1.76 -8.72
C SER A 78 8.84 -1.59 -7.63
N PHE A 79 7.57 -1.73 -7.98
CA PHE A 79 6.44 -1.67 -7.03
C PHE A 79 6.43 -2.91 -6.13
N ARG A 80 7.27 -2.88 -5.09
CA ARG A 80 7.58 -4.00 -4.19
C ARG A 80 7.48 -3.57 -2.71
N PHE A 81 7.16 -4.53 -1.85
CA PHE A 81 6.97 -4.36 -0.42
C PHE A 81 8.01 -3.45 0.24
N ASP A 82 9.31 -3.76 0.09
CA ASP A 82 10.39 -3.04 0.77
C ASP A 82 10.41 -1.54 0.43
N ALA A 83 10.16 -1.20 -0.83
CA ALA A 83 10.11 0.18 -1.29
C ALA A 83 8.90 0.94 -0.72
N LEU A 84 7.73 0.26 -0.66
CA LEU A 84 6.51 0.85 -0.12
C LEU A 84 6.59 1.01 1.41
N ASP A 85 7.11 0.01 2.12
CA ASP A 85 7.31 0.05 3.58
C ASP A 85 8.27 1.19 3.95
N GLN A 86 9.43 1.27 3.30
CA GLN A 86 10.40 2.33 3.55
C GLN A 86 9.79 3.72 3.33
N TRP A 87 9.05 3.90 2.22
CA TRP A 87 8.43 5.18 1.92
C TRP A 87 7.34 5.54 2.92
N LEU A 88 6.47 4.60 3.31
CA LEU A 88 5.44 4.84 4.31
C LEU A 88 6.05 5.20 5.67
N ARG A 89 7.14 4.58 6.10
CA ARG A 89 7.83 4.93 7.35
C ARG A 89 8.33 6.37 7.39
N GLN A 90 8.69 6.92 6.23
CA GLN A 90 9.19 8.29 6.10
C GLN A 90 8.08 9.32 5.94
N ASN A 91 6.91 8.89 5.48
CA ASN A 91 5.82 9.76 5.03
C ASN A 91 4.52 9.51 5.80
N THR A 92 4.61 8.99 7.02
CA THR A 92 3.46 8.81 7.90
C THR A 92 3.76 9.31 9.31
N ALA A 93 2.70 9.73 10.00
CA ALA A 93 2.74 10.10 11.41
C ALA A 93 1.43 9.70 12.09
N PRO A 94 1.42 9.47 13.42
CA PRO A 94 0.19 9.41 14.19
C PRO A 94 -0.58 10.72 14.03
#